data_AF-A0A8C8XYN7-F1
#
_entry.id   AF-A0A8C8XYN7-F1
#
_cell.length_a   1.000
_cell.length_b   1.000
_cell.length_c   1.000
_cell.angle_alpha   90.00
_cell.angle_beta   90.00
_cell.angle_gamma   90.00
#
_symmetry.space_group_name_H-M   'P 1'
#
loop_
_entity.id
_entity.type
_entity.pdbx_description
1 polymer ?
#
loop_
_entity_poly.entity_id
_entity_poly.type
_entity_poly.pdbx_seq_one_letter_code
_entity_poly.pdbx_strand_id
1 'polypeptide(L)'
;MKSQGAKPEREQAESVRHPSIRKLISISFGDLNPFPLRQIRNRRTYHLEKVRLELTELEAIREDFLRERDASPDKGELVSDEEDT
;
A
#
# COMPACT_ATOMS: atom_id res chain seq x y z
N MET A 1 36.09 62.07 -30.18
CA MET A 1 36.55 61.05 -29.20
C MET A 1 35.37 60.12 -28.95
N LYS A 2 35.39 58.88 -29.46
CA LYS A 2 34.30 57.91 -29.27
C LYS A 2 34.67 57.05 -28.06
N SER A 3 34.08 57.32 -26.90
CA SER A 3 34.17 56.42 -25.74
C SER A 3 32.98 55.47 -25.77
N GLN A 4 33.18 54.28 -26.34
CA GLN A 4 32.31 53.14 -26.09
C GLN A 4 32.71 52.55 -24.74
N GLY A 5 32.01 52.96 -23.68
CA GLY A 5 32.05 52.31 -22.37
C GLY A 5 30.92 51.30 -22.31
N ALA A 6 31.28 50.02 -22.20
CA ALA A 6 30.37 48.88 -22.22
C ALA A 6 29.28 48.95 -21.13
N LYS A 7 28.06 48.56 -21.49
CA LYS A 7 26.98 48.14 -20.57
C LYS A 7 26.87 46.60 -20.62
N PRO A 8 26.16 45.97 -19.67
CA PRO A 8 26.67 45.41 -18.43
C PRO A 8 26.79 43.87 -18.53
N GLU A 9 27.96 43.31 -18.24
CA GLU A 9 28.05 41.89 -17.92
C GLU A 9 27.46 41.66 -16.54
N ARG A 10 26.31 40.96 -16.47
CA ARG A 10 25.86 40.07 -15.37
C ARG A 10 24.35 39.77 -15.41
N GLU A 11 23.75 39.78 -16.59
CA GLU A 11 22.42 39.18 -16.81
C GLU A 11 22.47 37.66 -17.05
N GLN A 12 23.62 37.01 -16.80
CA GLN A 12 23.78 35.56 -16.91
C GLN A 12 23.65 34.81 -15.57
N ALA A 13 23.09 35.44 -14.53
CA ALA A 13 22.85 34.81 -13.23
C ALA A 13 21.46 34.16 -13.11
N GLU A 14 20.68 34.07 -14.20
CA GLU A 14 19.33 33.53 -14.19
C GLU A 14 19.24 32.21 -14.97
N SER A 15 19.78 31.13 -14.42
CA SER A 15 19.26 29.77 -14.69
C SER A 15 19.85 28.72 -13.76
N VAL A 16 19.97 29.00 -12.47
CA VAL A 16 19.84 27.90 -11.50
C VAL A 16 18.34 27.59 -11.47
N ARG A 17 17.86 26.85 -12.49
CA ARG A 17 16.45 26.50 -12.61
C ARG A 17 16.05 25.76 -11.34
N HIS A 18 15.28 26.42 -10.48
CA HIS A 18 14.65 25.74 -9.37
C HIS A 18 13.88 24.54 -9.95
N PRO A 19 14.04 23.33 -9.37
CA PRO A 19 13.28 22.19 -9.82
C PRO A 19 11.81 22.57 -9.75
N SER A 20 11.10 22.42 -10.86
CA SER A 20 9.64 22.58 -10.85
C SER A 20 9.05 21.74 -9.72
N ILE A 21 7.95 22.19 -9.11
CA ILE A 21 7.27 21.46 -8.04
C ILE A 21 7.02 20.00 -8.44
N ARG A 22 6.69 19.75 -9.71
CA ARG A 22 6.51 18.39 -10.26
C ARG A 22 7.79 17.55 -10.18
N LYS A 23 8.94 18.13 -10.54
CA LYS A 23 10.24 17.46 -10.46
C LYS A 23 10.64 17.20 -9.00
N LEU A 24 10.35 18.15 -8.10
CA LEU A 24 10.61 17.99 -6.68
C LEU A 24 9.74 16.88 -6.06
N ILE A 25 8.45 16.84 -6.39
CA ILE A 25 7.52 15.78 -5.96
C ILE A 25 8.00 14.41 -6.46
N SER A 26 8.41 14.31 -7.73
CA SER A 26 8.90 13.05 -8.30
C SER A 26 10.16 12.55 -7.59
N ILE A 27 11.09 13.44 -7.28
CA ILE A 27 12.32 13.09 -6.56
C ILE A 27 11.99 12.69 -5.13
N SER A 28 11.21 13.47 -4.38
CA SER A 28 10.94 13.20 -2.96
C SER A 28 10.06 11.96 -2.72
N PHE A 29 9.07 11.70 -3.57
CA PHE A 29 8.09 10.63 -3.37
C PHE A 29 8.26 9.43 -4.31
N GLY A 30 9.07 9.56 -5.35
CA GLY A 30 9.52 8.48 -6.22
C GLY A 30 10.92 8.01 -5.83
N ASP A 31 11.94 8.78 -6.21
CA ASP A 31 13.35 8.34 -6.20
C ASP A 31 13.97 8.27 -4.80
N LEU A 32 13.69 9.27 -3.95
CA LEU A 32 14.20 9.38 -2.58
C LEU A 32 13.25 8.79 -1.54
N ASN A 33 12.17 8.14 -1.97
CA ASN A 33 11.19 7.62 -1.04
C ASN A 33 11.81 6.45 -0.25
N PRO A 34 12.01 6.57 1.07
CA PRO A 34 12.59 5.50 1.89
C PRO A 34 11.67 4.28 1.98
N PHE A 35 10.42 4.40 1.53
CA PHE A 35 9.43 3.33 1.50
C PHE A 35 8.79 3.24 0.11
N PRO A 36 9.30 2.37 -0.80
CA PRO A 36 8.77 2.27 -2.14
C PRO A 36 7.27 1.95 -2.10
N LEU A 37 6.42 2.93 -2.45
CA LEU A 37 4.96 2.80 -2.36
C LEU A 37 4.44 1.59 -3.13
N ARG A 38 5.10 1.24 -4.24
CA ARG A 38 4.82 0.02 -5.01
C ARG A 38 5.03 -1.25 -4.19
N GLN A 39 6.12 -1.35 -3.43
CA GLN A 39 6.39 -2.51 -2.59
C GLN A 39 5.38 -2.62 -1.44
N ILE A 40 5.02 -1.51 -0.81
CA ILE A 40 3.98 -1.48 0.23
C ILE A 40 2.64 -1.94 -0.34
N ARG A 41 2.24 -1.40 -1.50
CA ARG A 41 1.01 -1.80 -2.18
C ARG A 41 1.01 -3.29 -2.52
N ASN A 42 2.09 -3.79 -3.12
CA ASN A 42 2.20 -5.20 -3.46
C ASN A 42 2.09 -6.11 -2.23
N ARG A 43 2.77 -5.78 -1.12
CA ARG A 43 2.65 -6.53 0.15
C ARG A 43 1.22 -6.49 0.69
N ARG A 44 0.56 -5.33 0.66
CA ARG A 44 -0.84 -5.20 1.10
C ARG A 44 -1.77 -6.05 0.25
N THR A 45 -1.62 -6.02 -1.08
CA THR A 45 -2.42 -6.86 -1.99
C THR A 45 -2.22 -8.34 -1.69
N TYR A 46 -0.96 -8.78 -1.57
CA TYR A 46 -0.64 -10.18 -1.24
C TYR A 46 -1.28 -10.63 0.08
N HIS A 47 -1.08 -9.87 1.16
CA HIS A 47 -1.63 -10.26 2.46
C HIS A 47 -3.16 -10.24 2.49
N LEU A 48 -3.77 -9.30 1.78
CA LEU A 48 -5.21 -9.20 1.67
C LEU A 48 -5.81 -10.36 0.84
N GLU A 49 -5.15 -10.77 -0.24
CA GLU A 49 -5.53 -11.96 -1.01
C GLU A 49 -5.39 -13.25 -0.18
N LYS A 50 -4.29 -13.39 0.57
CA LYS A 50 -4.08 -14.51 1.48
C LYS A 50 -5.21 -14.62 2.53
N VAL A 51 -5.55 -13.53 3.20
CA VAL A 51 -6.63 -13.52 4.21
C VAL A 51 -7.99 -13.87 3.60
N ARG A 52 -8.27 -13.40 2.37
CA ARG A 52 -9.51 -13.76 1.68
C ARG A 52 -9.59 -15.26 1.40
N LEU A 53 -8.49 -15.88 0.97
CA LEU A 53 -8.45 -17.31 0.73
C LEU A 53 -8.69 -18.11 2.01
N GLU A 54 -8.00 -17.76 3.10
CA GLU A 54 -8.19 -18.39 4.41
C GLU A 54 -9.63 -18.26 4.91
N LEU A 55 -10.26 -17.09 4.72
CA LEU A 55 -11.65 -16.88 5.11
C LEU A 55 -12.60 -17.77 4.30
N THR A 56 -12.41 -17.89 2.99
CA THR A 56 -13.21 -18.77 2.14
C THR A 56 -13.05 -20.25 2.52
N GLU A 57 -11.84 -20.68 2.89
CA GLU A 57 -11.60 -22.04 3.39
C GLU A 57 -12.36 -22.30 4.69
N LEU A 58 -12.31 -21.38 5.65
CA LEU A 58 -13.06 -21.48 6.91
C LEU A 58 -14.57 -21.48 6.70
N GLU A 59 -15.08 -20.67 5.77
CA GLU A 59 -16.49 -20.66 5.40
C GLU A 59 -16.92 -22.00 4.81
N ALA A 60 -16.11 -22.60 3.93
CA ALA A 60 -16.39 -23.94 3.38
C ALA A 60 -16.45 -25.02 4.48
N ILE A 61 -15.48 -25.02 5.39
CA ILE A 61 -15.44 -25.95 6.53
C ILE A 61 -16.69 -25.77 7.41
N ARG A 62 -17.08 -24.52 7.70
CA ARG A 62 -18.27 -24.23 8.50
C ARG A 62 -19.56 -24.74 7.83
N GLU A 63 -19.70 -24.54 6.53
CA GLU A 63 -20.88 -25.01 5.79
C GLU A 63 -20.95 -26.54 5.73
N ASP A 64 -19.82 -27.21 5.53
CA ASP A 64 -19.76 -28.68 5.56
C ASP A 64 -20.12 -29.23 6.96
N PHE A 65 -19.59 -28.61 8.01
CA PHE A 65 -19.93 -28.96 9.39
C PHE A 65 -21.43 -28.80 9.68
N LEU A 66 -22.03 -27.68 9.28
CA LEU A 66 -23.48 -27.44 9.45
C LEU A 66 -24.30 -28.46 8.67
N ARG A 67 -23.90 -28.79 7.44
CA ARG A 67 -24.58 -29.79 6.62
C ARG A 67 -24.55 -31.18 7.24
N GLU A 68 -23.40 -31.61 7.77
CA GLU A 68 -23.26 -32.91 8.44
C GLU A 68 -24.12 -32.98 9.70
N ARG A 69 -24.10 -31.92 10.52
CA ARG A 69 -24.93 -31.81 11.72
C ARG A 69 -26.42 -31.87 11.39
N ASP A 70 -26.87 -31.10 10.40
CA ASP A 70 -28.28 -31.05 10.01
C ASP A 70 -28.74 -32.39 9.37
N ALA A 71 -27.82 -33.16 8.78
CA ALA A 71 -28.07 -34.50 8.25
C ALA A 71 -28.12 -35.60 9.33
N SER A 72 -27.52 -35.38 10.51
CA SER A 72 -27.58 -36.30 11.66
C SER A 72 -27.95 -35.56 12.96
N PRO A 73 -29.26 -35.36 13.23
CA PRO A 73 -29.73 -34.60 14.38
C PRO A 73 -29.37 -35.22 15.75
N ASP A 74 -28.92 -36.48 15.77
CA ASP A 74 -28.61 -37.25 16.99
C ASP A 74 -27.19 -36.98 17.55
N LYS A 75 -26.34 -36.23 16.83
CA LYS A 75 -24.94 -35.94 17.24
C LYS A 75 -24.67 -34.47 17.58
N GLY A 76 -25.72 -33.64 17.67
CA GLY A 76 -25.62 -32.18 17.71
C GLY A 76 -25.16 -31.54 19.04
N GLU A 77 -24.93 -32.31 20.10
CA GLU A 77 -24.47 -31.76 21.38
C GLU A 77 -22.95 -31.59 21.39
N LEU A 78 -22.46 -30.63 20.61
CA LEU A 78 -21.14 -30.05 20.88
C LEU A 78 -21.30 -29.07 22.03
N VAL A 79 -21.02 -29.56 23.25
CA VAL A 79 -20.82 -28.74 24.43
C VAL A 79 -19.68 -27.77 24.12
N SER A 80 -20.00 -26.49 23.95
CA SER A 80 -19.00 -25.43 23.99
C SER A 80 -18.58 -25.32 25.45
N ASP A 81 -17.44 -25.91 25.82
CA ASP A 81 -16.81 -25.60 27.10
C ASP A 81 -16.34 -24.15 27.02
N GLU A 82 -17.18 -23.26 27.55
CA GLU A 82 -16.82 -21.90 27.89
C GLU A 82 -15.92 -22.01 29.15
N GLU A 83 -14.60 -22.17 28.97
CA GLU A 83 -13.67 -22.02 30.10
C GLU A 83 -13.59 -20.55 30.50
N ASP A 84 -14.33 -20.22 31.55
CA ASP A 84 -14.12 -19.08 32.44
C ASP A 84 -12.76 -19.22 33.16
N THR A 85 -11.69 -18.57 32.69
CA THR A 85 -10.52 -18.16 33.50
C THR A 85 -9.82 -16.92 32.97
#